data_AF-A0A0W0GE71-F1
#
_entry.id   AF-A0A0W0GE71-F1
#
_cell.length_a   1.000
_cell.length_b   1.000
_cell.length_c   1.000
_cell.angle_alpha   90.00
_cell.angle_beta   90.00
_cell.angle_gamma   90.00
#
_symmetry.space_group_name_H-M   'P 1'
#
loop_
_entity.id
_entity.type
_entity.pdbx_description
1 polymer ?
#
loop_
_entity_poly.entity_id
_entity_poly.type
_entity_poly.pdbx_seq_one_letter_code
_entity_poly.pdbx_strand_id
1 'polypeptide(L)'
;MKVEDGARNSVEVKGLDMKRREYCDLSKNVSQFVLNQILSGEATEIVIEQIHEYLTSVGQNVRAGQIKLDDFIIHKRLGKNPEDYPKSDSQPHVQVALKLKARGGNARAGDVIPYVFCLPEGEETAKTAQADRARHRDELRKADSDLKIDYEYYLSQQILPPIERLCEPIEGTDRPRLAECLGLDPNRYRSTTSTSAEERAFFSMDSRLSDAQRYKDADPFLVRCRSCNGQWSFAPIIDREACCLHPSGRLCPSCEKPLSIGSLQMQLESQIRKHISQLYEGWTYTDEKLYNQLRCFAYLFDADRAVKNATGSASLETVCALVNTHSEFLTIMSGCVEKYLDQCGRRWVEMSSLFSFMKV
;
A
#
# COMPACT_ATOMS: atom_id res chain seq x y z
N MET A 1 -10.41 42.27 -33.64
CA MET A 1 -11.33 41.29 -33.02
C MET A 1 -10.57 39.99 -32.83
N LYS A 2 -9.90 39.81 -31.69
CA LYS A 2 -9.44 38.49 -31.25
C LYS A 2 -10.51 37.99 -30.29
N VAL A 3 -11.33 37.08 -30.78
CA VAL A 3 -12.36 36.41 -29.99
C VAL A 3 -11.61 35.40 -29.13
N GLU A 4 -11.37 35.74 -27.87
CA GLU A 4 -11.05 34.74 -26.85
C GLU A 4 -12.36 34.07 -26.49
N ASP A 5 -12.61 32.90 -27.10
CA ASP A 5 -13.69 32.02 -26.72
C ASP A 5 -13.37 31.45 -25.34
N GLY A 6 -13.99 32.04 -24.31
CA GLY A 6 -13.84 31.66 -22.91
C GLY A 6 -14.43 30.27 -22.64
N ALA A 7 -13.62 29.23 -22.86
CA ALA A 7 -13.84 27.92 -22.28
C ALA A 7 -13.68 28.05 -20.75
N ARG A 8 -14.80 28.20 -20.04
CA ARG A 8 -14.82 28.28 -18.58
C ARG A 8 -14.52 26.89 -18.03
N ASN A 9 -13.23 26.59 -17.80
CA ASN A 9 -12.81 25.37 -17.14
C ASN A 9 -13.44 25.32 -15.74
N SER A 10 -14.39 24.41 -15.54
CA SER A 10 -15.02 24.20 -14.24
C SER A 10 -14.44 22.94 -13.61
N VAL A 11 -13.80 23.10 -12.45
CA VAL A 11 -13.23 21.98 -11.69
C VAL A 11 -14.37 21.26 -10.98
N GLU A 12 -14.71 20.05 -11.46
CA GLU A 12 -15.68 19.19 -10.80
C GLU A 12 -14.96 18.24 -9.83
N VAL A 13 -15.20 18.41 -8.53
CA VAL A 13 -14.62 17.56 -7.49
C VAL A 13 -15.62 16.52 -7.01
N LYS A 14 -15.40 15.24 -7.38
CA LYS A 14 -16.20 14.08 -6.96
C LYS A 14 -15.35 13.10 -6.17
N GLY A 15 -15.88 12.59 -5.06
CA GLY A 15 -15.26 11.51 -4.29
C GLY A 15 -14.00 11.89 -3.49
N LEU A 16 -13.52 13.13 -3.54
CA LEU A 16 -12.35 13.58 -2.76
C LEU A 16 -12.73 13.95 -1.32
N ASP A 17 -11.73 13.92 -0.44
CA ASP A 17 -11.88 14.15 1.00
C ASP A 17 -12.48 15.52 1.35
N MET A 18 -12.31 16.49 0.47
CA MET A 18 -12.93 17.82 0.57
C MET A 18 -14.46 17.80 0.64
N LYS A 19 -15.10 16.74 0.13
CA LYS A 19 -16.56 16.57 0.16
C LYS A 19 -17.03 15.67 1.30
N ARG A 20 -16.09 15.09 2.06
CA ARG A 20 -16.38 14.19 3.18
C ARG A 20 -16.64 15.00 4.45
N ARG A 21 -17.54 14.52 5.30
CA ARG A 21 -18.05 15.27 6.47
C ARG A 21 -17.16 15.13 7.70
N GLU A 22 -16.37 14.07 7.72
CA GLU A 22 -15.43 13.70 8.77
C GLU A 22 -14.12 14.50 8.76
N TYR A 23 -13.92 15.37 7.77
CA TYR A 23 -12.81 16.32 7.72
C TYR A 23 -13.25 17.71 8.17
N CYS A 24 -12.42 18.35 8.99
CA CYS A 24 -12.61 19.74 9.40
C CYS A 24 -12.45 20.71 8.21
N ASP A 25 -12.97 21.92 8.35
CA ASP A 25 -12.96 22.89 7.25
C ASP A 25 -11.54 23.36 6.91
N LEU A 26 -10.63 23.41 7.89
CA LEU A 26 -9.20 23.63 7.63
C LEU A 26 -8.63 22.58 6.66
N SER A 27 -8.89 21.30 6.89
CA SER A 27 -8.41 20.21 6.03
C SER A 27 -8.96 20.32 4.61
N LYS A 28 -10.25 20.68 4.47
CA LYS A 28 -10.88 20.89 3.15
C LYS A 28 -10.25 22.08 2.42
N ASN A 29 -10.01 23.19 3.11
CA ASN A 29 -9.40 24.39 2.53
C ASN A 29 -7.96 24.12 2.06
N VAL A 30 -7.16 23.43 2.88
CA VAL A 30 -5.79 23.05 2.52
C VAL A 30 -5.78 22.10 1.33
N SER A 31 -6.67 21.10 1.33
CA SER A 31 -6.83 20.17 0.20
C SER A 31 -7.29 20.90 -1.07
N GLN A 32 -8.14 21.91 -0.96
CA GLN A 32 -8.59 22.73 -2.08
C GLN A 32 -7.44 23.52 -2.70
N PHE A 33 -6.61 24.13 -1.86
CA PHE A 33 -5.44 24.87 -2.31
C PHE A 33 -4.49 23.94 -3.07
N VAL A 34 -4.15 22.78 -2.49
CA VAL A 34 -3.26 21.81 -3.13
C VAL A 34 -3.83 21.33 -4.47
N LEU A 35 -5.12 20.99 -4.52
CA LEU A 35 -5.76 20.59 -5.77
C LEU A 35 -5.71 21.70 -6.84
N ASN A 36 -5.95 22.95 -6.46
CA ASN A 36 -5.87 24.08 -7.40
C ASN A 36 -4.45 24.26 -7.94
N GLN A 37 -3.41 24.03 -7.13
CA GLN A 37 -2.03 24.07 -7.59
C GLN A 37 -1.69 22.92 -8.52
N ILE A 38 -2.18 21.71 -8.24
CA ILE A 38 -2.00 20.55 -9.14
C ILE A 38 -2.67 20.80 -10.50
N LEU A 39 -3.81 21.50 -10.51
CA LEU A 39 -4.58 21.80 -11.72
C LEU A 39 -4.26 23.17 -12.34
N SER A 40 -3.25 23.90 -11.84
CA SER A 40 -2.91 25.25 -12.30
C SER A 40 -2.37 25.26 -13.73
N GLY A 41 -1.77 24.15 -14.17
CA GLY A 41 -1.06 24.05 -15.45
C GLY A 41 0.37 24.58 -15.41
N GLU A 42 0.89 24.94 -14.23
CA GLU A 42 2.30 25.31 -14.04
C GLU A 42 3.23 24.09 -14.13
N ALA A 43 4.54 24.34 -14.25
CA ALA A 43 5.53 23.26 -14.25
C ALA A 43 5.50 22.50 -12.92
N THR A 44 5.65 21.17 -12.98
CA THR A 44 5.54 20.28 -11.82
C THR A 44 6.46 20.70 -10.65
N GLU A 45 7.67 21.14 -10.95
CA GLU A 45 8.64 21.61 -9.94
C GLU A 45 8.12 22.83 -9.17
N ILE A 46 7.51 23.79 -9.86
CA ILE A 46 6.93 25.01 -9.27
C ILE A 46 5.73 24.65 -8.39
N VAL A 47 4.87 23.76 -8.88
CA VAL A 47 3.69 23.28 -8.13
C VAL A 47 4.12 22.61 -6.83
N ILE A 48 5.13 21.75 -6.87
CA ILE A 48 5.66 21.06 -5.69
C ILE A 48 6.23 22.07 -4.68
N GLU A 49 7.01 23.03 -5.14
CA GLU A 49 7.58 24.09 -4.29
C GLU A 49 6.47 24.88 -3.57
N GLN A 50 5.47 25.37 -4.33
CA GLN A 50 4.34 26.11 -3.76
C GLN A 50 3.53 25.29 -2.75
N ILE A 51 3.32 23.98 -3.01
CA ILE A 51 2.63 23.09 -2.07
C ILE A 51 3.44 22.97 -0.77
N HIS A 52 4.75 22.72 -0.86
CA HIS A 52 5.61 22.57 0.31
C HIS A 52 5.69 23.86 1.14
N GLU A 53 5.85 25.01 0.50
CA GLU A 53 5.83 26.32 1.16
C GLU A 53 4.50 26.58 1.87
N TYR A 54 3.39 26.30 1.19
CA TYR A 54 2.07 26.47 1.76
C TYR A 54 1.84 25.56 2.96
N LEU A 55 2.17 24.27 2.88
CA LEU A 55 2.05 23.33 4.01
C LEU A 55 2.91 23.76 5.20
N THR A 56 4.09 24.32 4.94
CA THR A 56 4.97 24.90 5.97
C THR A 56 4.30 26.08 6.68
N SER A 57 3.70 27.00 5.92
CA SER A 57 2.96 28.13 6.50
C SER A 57 1.74 27.66 7.31
N VAL A 58 1.01 26.65 6.82
CA VAL A 58 -0.13 26.06 7.52
C VAL A 58 0.30 25.43 8.84
N GLY A 59 1.38 24.65 8.85
CA GLY A 59 1.93 24.04 10.06
C GLY A 59 2.33 25.07 11.12
N GLN A 60 2.90 26.21 10.70
CA GLN A 60 3.26 27.32 11.59
C GLN A 60 2.02 28.03 12.13
N ASN A 61 1.06 28.39 11.27
CA ASN A 61 -0.15 29.12 11.65
C ASN A 61 -1.04 28.31 12.61
N VAL A 62 -1.13 26.99 12.40
CA VAL A 62 -1.86 26.08 13.28
C VAL A 62 -1.23 26.04 14.67
N ARG A 63 0.10 25.86 14.77
CA ARG A 63 0.80 25.81 16.08
C ARG A 63 0.85 27.17 16.78
N ALA A 64 0.87 28.25 16.02
CA ALA A 64 0.79 29.61 16.54
C ALA A 64 -0.64 30.00 17.00
N GLY A 65 -1.63 29.13 16.81
CA GLY A 65 -3.03 29.38 17.20
C GLY A 65 -3.71 30.49 16.39
N GLN A 66 -3.23 30.75 15.17
CA GLN A 66 -3.76 31.80 14.29
C GLN A 66 -4.99 31.37 13.49
N ILE A 67 -5.31 30.07 13.50
CA ILE A 67 -6.50 29.51 12.84
C ILE A 67 -7.71 29.58 13.77
N LYS A 68 -8.87 29.96 13.23
CA LYS A 68 -10.11 30.10 14.00
C LYS A 68 -10.59 28.74 14.48
N LEU A 69 -11.17 28.72 15.68
CA LEU A 69 -11.75 27.50 16.27
C LEU A 69 -12.80 26.83 15.37
N ASP A 70 -13.59 27.62 14.66
CA ASP A 70 -14.63 27.09 13.76
C ASP A 70 -14.07 26.23 12.62
N ASP A 71 -12.82 26.47 12.20
CA ASP A 71 -12.16 25.70 11.12
C ASP A 71 -11.70 24.30 11.56
N PHE A 72 -11.64 24.04 12.87
CA PHE A 72 -11.25 22.75 13.45
C PHE A 72 -12.45 21.81 13.69
N ILE A 73 -13.67 22.26 13.41
CA ILE A 73 -14.88 21.55 13.85
C ILE A 73 -15.23 20.43 12.88
N ILE A 74 -15.37 19.23 13.42
CA ILE A 74 -15.76 18.03 12.68
C ILE A 74 -17.24 17.76 12.94
N HIS A 75 -17.99 17.51 11.87
CA HIS A 75 -19.43 17.27 11.94
C HIS A 75 -19.72 15.82 11.56
N LYS A 76 -20.27 15.02 12.49
CA LYS A 76 -20.64 13.63 12.20
C LYS A 76 -22.08 13.34 12.59
N ARG A 77 -22.81 12.69 11.68
CA ARG A 77 -24.21 12.29 11.91
C ARG A 77 -24.26 10.98 12.69
N LEU A 78 -25.12 10.93 13.70
CA LEU A 78 -25.48 9.69 14.40
C LEU A 78 -26.43 8.86 13.52
N GLY A 79 -26.07 7.63 13.24
CA GLY A 79 -26.91 6.65 12.54
C GLY A 79 -27.83 5.86 13.48
N LYS A 80 -27.48 5.77 14.77
CA LYS A 80 -28.26 5.13 15.84
C LYS A 80 -28.30 6.04 17.06
N ASN A 81 -29.04 5.69 18.11
CA ASN A 81 -28.92 6.42 19.37
C ASN A 81 -27.54 6.16 19.98
N PRO A 82 -26.97 7.13 20.71
CA PRO A 82 -25.62 7.01 21.28
C PRO A 82 -25.41 5.72 22.12
N GLU A 83 -26.44 5.26 22.81
CA GLU A 83 -26.41 4.04 23.65
C GLU A 83 -26.36 2.73 22.84
N ASP A 84 -26.83 2.74 21.59
CA ASP A 84 -26.99 1.55 20.75
C ASP A 84 -25.74 1.24 19.90
N TYR A 85 -24.65 2.00 20.10
CA TYR A 85 -23.42 1.86 19.32
C TYR A 85 -22.48 0.79 19.90
N PRO A 86 -22.06 -0.22 19.11
CA PRO A 86 -20.99 -1.10 19.51
C PRO A 86 -19.67 -0.31 19.54
N LYS A 87 -18.87 -0.48 20.59
CA LYS A 87 -17.62 0.28 20.81
C LYS A 87 -17.84 1.80 20.85
N SER A 88 -18.74 2.25 21.71
CA SER A 88 -18.97 3.67 22.02
C SER A 88 -17.66 4.40 22.34
N ASP A 89 -16.76 3.72 23.03
CA ASP A 89 -15.56 4.32 23.61
C ASP A 89 -14.52 4.68 22.55
N SER A 90 -14.53 4.03 21.38
CA SER A 90 -13.62 4.32 20.27
C SER A 90 -14.16 5.35 19.28
N GLN A 91 -15.40 5.84 19.47
CA GLN A 91 -16.09 6.70 18.50
C GLN A 91 -16.27 8.12 19.06
N PRO A 92 -15.49 9.11 18.57
CA PRO A 92 -15.48 10.49 19.09
C PRO A 92 -16.87 11.14 19.16
N HIS A 93 -17.61 11.13 18.05
CA HIS A 93 -18.97 11.68 17.96
C HIS A 93 -19.99 11.00 18.90
N VAL A 94 -19.84 9.70 19.20
CA VAL A 94 -20.73 8.97 20.11
C VAL A 94 -20.40 9.37 21.55
N GLN A 95 -19.12 9.41 21.90
CA GLN A 95 -18.65 9.89 23.20
C GLN A 95 -19.14 11.31 23.52
N VAL A 96 -19.02 12.23 22.56
CA VAL A 96 -19.50 13.61 22.72
C VAL A 96 -21.02 13.64 22.89
N ALA A 97 -21.77 12.84 22.13
CA ALA A 97 -23.21 12.73 22.28
C ALA A 97 -23.63 12.17 23.66
N LEU A 98 -22.93 11.16 24.18
CA LEU A 98 -23.17 10.61 25.52
C LEU A 98 -22.88 11.66 26.61
N LYS A 99 -21.76 12.39 26.50
CA LYS A 99 -21.43 13.50 27.41
C LYS A 99 -22.46 14.62 27.35
N LEU A 100 -22.99 14.92 26.15
CA LEU A 100 -24.05 15.90 25.96
C LEU A 100 -25.36 15.47 26.65
N LYS A 101 -25.77 14.19 26.52
CA LYS A 101 -26.95 13.65 27.21
C LYS A 101 -26.78 13.64 28.73
N ALA A 102 -25.59 13.28 29.23
CA ALA A 102 -25.30 13.27 30.66
C ALA A 102 -25.44 14.67 31.30
N ARG A 103 -25.27 15.74 30.52
CA ARG A 103 -25.44 17.14 30.95
C ARG A 103 -26.87 17.67 30.74
N GLY A 104 -27.82 16.81 30.39
CA GLY A 104 -29.21 17.19 30.13
C GLY A 104 -29.48 17.72 28.71
N GLY A 105 -28.51 17.59 27.79
CA GLY A 105 -28.70 17.90 26.37
C GLY A 105 -29.47 16.78 25.64
N ASN A 106 -29.95 17.07 24.42
CA ASN A 106 -30.63 16.09 23.57
C ASN A 106 -29.68 15.63 22.46
N ALA A 107 -29.55 14.31 22.28
CA ALA A 107 -28.85 13.70 21.16
C ALA A 107 -29.55 12.38 20.78
N ARG A 108 -29.97 12.26 19.51
CA ARG A 108 -30.74 11.13 18.98
C ARG A 108 -30.18 10.66 17.65
N ALA A 109 -30.62 9.49 17.21
CA ALA A 109 -30.36 9.02 15.85
C ALA A 109 -30.81 10.07 14.81
N GLY A 110 -29.92 10.39 13.87
CA GLY A 110 -30.14 11.41 12.83
C GLY A 110 -29.47 12.76 13.10
N ASP A 111 -29.15 13.07 14.36
CA ASP A 111 -28.54 14.34 14.75
C ASP A 111 -27.09 14.46 14.25
N VAL A 112 -26.66 15.68 13.94
CA VAL A 112 -25.28 16.00 13.57
C VAL A 112 -24.56 16.54 14.80
N ILE A 113 -23.54 15.82 15.25
CA ILE A 113 -22.76 16.16 16.44
C ILE A 113 -21.48 16.88 16.01
N PRO A 114 -21.33 18.18 16.34
CA PRO A 114 -20.08 18.90 16.15
C PRO A 114 -19.12 18.62 17.30
N TYR A 115 -17.86 18.33 16.99
CA TYR A 115 -16.83 18.12 18.00
C TYR A 115 -15.46 18.58 17.53
N VAL A 116 -14.58 18.79 18.50
CA VAL A 116 -13.16 19.14 18.34
C VAL A 116 -12.32 18.27 19.26
N PHE A 117 -11.07 18.02 18.87
CA PHE A 117 -10.11 17.30 19.71
C PHE A 117 -9.29 18.27 20.55
N CYS A 118 -9.26 18.02 21.86
CA CYS A 118 -8.58 18.86 22.82
C CYS A 118 -7.60 18.06 23.67
N LEU A 119 -6.53 18.73 24.11
CA LEU A 119 -5.59 18.24 25.10
C LEU A 119 -5.76 19.02 26.41
N PRO A 120 -5.71 18.33 27.56
CA PRO A 120 -5.42 18.98 28.84
C PRO A 120 -4.05 19.67 28.79
N GLU A 121 -3.90 20.77 29.52
CA GLU A 121 -2.63 21.49 29.58
C GLU A 121 -1.50 20.59 30.15
N GLY A 122 -0.46 20.32 29.33
CA GLY A 122 0.70 19.51 29.71
C GLY A 122 0.67 18.03 29.29
N GLU A 123 -0.43 17.53 28.67
CA GLU A 123 -0.47 16.18 28.11
C GLU A 123 -0.02 16.11 26.64
N GLU A 124 0.75 15.06 26.30
CA GLU A 124 1.11 14.77 24.91
C GLU A 124 0.03 13.96 24.16
N THR A 125 0.07 14.03 22.83
CA THR A 125 -0.85 13.30 21.94
C THR A 125 -0.63 11.77 22.04
N ALA A 126 -1.59 11.03 22.61
CA ALA A 126 -1.54 9.58 22.76
C ALA A 126 -2.62 8.91 21.86
N LYS A 127 -2.24 7.85 21.13
CA LYS A 127 -3.11 7.16 20.16
C LYS A 127 -4.29 6.40 20.80
N THR A 128 -4.18 6.03 22.08
CA THR A 128 -5.10 5.09 22.75
C THR A 128 -6.36 5.73 23.33
N ALA A 129 -6.44 7.07 23.43
CA ALA A 129 -7.56 7.79 24.06
C ALA A 129 -8.15 8.91 23.17
N GLN A 130 -8.05 8.77 21.84
CA GLN A 130 -8.43 9.83 20.92
C GLN A 130 -9.92 10.21 21.03
N ALA A 131 -10.80 9.24 21.20
CA ALA A 131 -12.23 9.49 21.34
C ALA A 131 -12.61 10.17 22.67
N ASP A 132 -11.86 9.94 23.75
CA ASP A 132 -12.08 10.61 25.05
C ASP A 132 -11.78 12.11 25.00
N ARG A 133 -10.82 12.47 24.15
CA ARG A 133 -10.34 13.85 23.90
C ARG A 133 -11.28 14.69 23.05
N ALA A 134 -12.31 14.08 22.48
CA ALA A 134 -13.33 14.80 21.74
C ALA A 134 -14.27 15.55 22.69
N ARG A 135 -14.48 16.84 22.40
CA ARG A 135 -15.33 17.76 23.17
C ARG A 135 -16.31 18.47 22.25
N HIS A 136 -17.48 18.84 22.77
CA HIS A 136 -18.44 19.64 22.01
C HIS A 136 -17.92 21.08 21.85
N ARG A 137 -18.25 21.74 20.73
CA ARG A 137 -17.87 23.14 20.43
C ARG A 137 -18.15 24.09 21.61
N ASP A 138 -19.31 23.95 22.24
CA ASP A 138 -19.77 24.85 23.30
C ASP A 138 -18.98 24.72 24.61
N GLU A 139 -18.25 23.63 24.79
CA GLU A 139 -17.40 23.42 25.97
C GLU A 139 -16.16 24.31 25.93
N LEU A 140 -15.64 24.59 24.74
CA LEU A 140 -14.46 25.43 24.54
C LEU A 140 -14.77 26.92 24.54
N ARG A 141 -16.05 27.30 24.34
CA ARG A 141 -16.47 28.71 24.38
C ARG A 141 -16.70 29.22 25.81
N LYS A 142 -16.73 28.33 26.80
CA LYS A 142 -16.84 28.74 28.21
C LYS A 142 -15.48 29.21 28.71
N ALA A 143 -15.44 30.40 29.31
CA ALA A 143 -14.21 31.12 29.69
C ALA A 143 -13.34 30.46 30.79
N ASP A 144 -13.65 29.22 31.19
CA ASP A 144 -13.09 28.53 32.36
C ASP A 144 -12.59 27.11 31.99
N SER A 145 -12.20 26.91 30.74
CA SER A 145 -11.67 25.62 30.28
C SER A 145 -10.16 25.66 30.07
N ASP A 146 -9.40 24.86 30.82
CA ASP A 146 -7.96 24.60 30.64
C ASP A 146 -7.64 23.72 29.40
N LEU A 147 -8.57 23.67 28.43
CA LEU A 147 -8.52 22.79 27.28
C LEU A 147 -7.98 23.54 26.06
N LYS A 148 -6.86 23.06 25.51
CA LYS A 148 -6.28 23.54 24.26
C LYS A 148 -6.59 22.60 23.11
N ILE A 149 -6.63 23.11 21.89
CA ILE A 149 -6.85 22.28 20.69
C ILE A 149 -5.63 21.36 20.48
N ASP A 150 -5.87 20.08 20.16
CA ASP A 150 -4.82 19.12 19.82
C ASP A 150 -4.30 19.39 18.39
N TYR A 151 -3.44 20.40 18.22
CA TYR A 151 -2.92 20.78 16.91
C TYR A 151 -2.21 19.63 16.18
N GLU A 152 -1.47 18.80 16.92
CA GLU A 152 -0.75 17.64 16.37
C GLU A 152 -1.71 16.60 15.78
N TYR A 153 -2.87 16.38 16.42
CA TYR A 153 -3.92 15.55 15.85
C TYR A 153 -4.42 16.08 14.50
N TYR A 154 -4.68 17.39 14.39
CA TYR A 154 -5.19 17.96 13.14
C TYR A 154 -4.15 17.91 12.01
N LEU A 155 -2.88 18.19 12.32
CA LEU A 155 -1.80 18.11 11.33
C LEU A 155 -1.61 16.65 10.83
N SER A 156 -1.56 15.68 11.75
CA SER A 156 -1.24 14.28 11.41
C SER A 156 -2.42 13.45 10.90
N GLN A 157 -3.64 13.68 11.38
CA GLN A 157 -4.82 12.84 11.10
C GLN A 157 -5.87 13.53 10.22
N GLN A 158 -5.90 14.86 10.18
CA GLN A 158 -6.87 15.61 9.37
C GLN A 158 -6.25 16.19 8.10
N ILE A 159 -5.04 16.74 8.16
CA ILE A 159 -4.41 17.43 7.03
C ILE A 159 -3.51 16.47 6.24
N LEU A 160 -2.57 15.77 6.88
CA LEU A 160 -1.61 14.92 6.18
C LEU A 160 -2.27 13.85 5.28
N PRO A 161 -3.29 13.07 5.71
CA PRO A 161 -3.80 11.96 4.88
C PRO A 161 -4.50 12.40 3.58
N PRO A 162 -5.35 13.45 3.55
CA PRO A 162 -5.88 13.98 2.29
C PRO A 162 -4.81 14.51 1.34
N ILE A 163 -3.79 15.21 1.87
CA ILE A 163 -2.73 15.81 1.05
C ILE A 163 -1.80 14.73 0.49
N GLU A 164 -1.46 13.73 1.30
CA GLU A 164 -0.77 12.52 0.86
C GLU A 164 -1.49 11.89 -0.33
N ARG A 165 -2.81 11.68 -0.26
CA ARG A 165 -3.59 11.12 -1.37
C ARG A 165 -3.62 11.98 -2.63
N LEU A 166 -3.56 13.32 -2.49
CA LEU A 166 -3.54 14.23 -3.64
C LEU A 166 -2.17 14.27 -4.31
N CYS A 167 -1.10 14.22 -3.52
CA CYS A 167 0.27 14.33 -3.99
C CYS A 167 0.93 12.97 -4.29
N GLU A 168 0.31 11.85 -3.89
CA GLU A 168 0.80 10.48 -4.15
C GLU A 168 1.18 10.23 -5.63
N PRO A 169 0.44 10.72 -6.65
CA PRO A 169 0.81 10.53 -8.05
C PRO A 169 1.96 11.43 -8.55
N ILE A 170 2.45 12.36 -7.73
CA ILE A 170 3.40 13.41 -8.15
C ILE A 170 4.82 12.97 -7.78
N GLU A 171 5.67 12.77 -8.79
CA GLU A 171 7.09 12.44 -8.57
C GLU A 171 7.79 13.59 -7.83
N GLY A 172 8.51 13.26 -6.75
CA GLY A 172 9.27 14.23 -5.94
C GLY A 172 8.60 14.64 -4.62
N THR A 173 7.39 14.16 -4.35
CA THR A 173 6.72 14.34 -3.05
C THR A 173 6.47 12.99 -2.39
N ASP A 174 6.98 12.79 -1.18
CA ASP A 174 6.73 11.59 -0.38
C ASP A 174 6.10 11.95 0.98
N ARG A 175 5.50 10.96 1.65
CA ARG A 175 4.85 11.17 2.94
C ARG A 175 5.79 11.76 4.00
N PRO A 176 7.05 11.30 4.15
CA PRO A 176 8.01 11.94 5.06
C PRO A 176 8.25 13.42 4.76
N ARG A 177 8.39 13.81 3.49
CA ARG A 177 8.58 15.21 3.10
C ARG A 177 7.35 16.06 3.41
N LEU A 178 6.15 15.57 3.12
CA LEU A 178 4.90 16.26 3.48
C LEU A 178 4.74 16.41 5.00
N ALA A 179 5.11 15.39 5.77
CA ALA A 179 5.11 15.43 7.22
C ALA A 179 6.11 16.47 7.76
N GLU A 180 7.32 16.52 7.19
CA GLU A 180 8.34 17.52 7.51
C GLU A 180 7.83 18.95 7.25
N CYS A 181 7.21 19.20 6.09
CA CYS A 181 6.60 20.51 5.79
C CYS A 181 5.53 20.90 6.82
N LEU A 182 4.71 19.96 7.29
CA LEU A 182 3.75 20.21 8.36
C LEU A 182 4.40 20.33 9.76
N GLY A 183 5.73 20.23 9.87
CA GLY A 183 6.49 20.27 11.13
C GLY A 183 6.34 19.01 11.99
N LEU A 184 5.94 17.89 11.40
CA LEU A 184 5.83 16.59 12.05
C LEU A 184 7.16 15.83 11.94
N ASP A 185 7.45 14.94 12.88
CA ASP A 185 8.67 14.12 12.86
C ASP A 185 8.64 13.11 11.69
N PRO A 186 9.49 13.24 10.66
CA PRO A 186 9.46 12.40 9.46
C PRO A 186 9.77 10.93 9.76
N ASN A 187 10.52 10.63 10.83
CA ASN A 187 10.86 9.25 11.20
C ASN A 187 9.64 8.44 11.65
N ARG A 188 8.64 9.10 12.26
CA ARG A 188 7.37 8.44 12.66
C ARG A 188 6.53 8.00 11.47
N TYR A 189 6.73 8.61 10.30
CA TYR A 189 5.92 8.37 9.10
C TYR A 189 6.67 7.55 8.03
N ARG A 190 7.96 7.25 8.25
CA ARG A 190 8.76 6.36 7.40
C ARG A 190 8.28 4.91 7.38
N SER A 191 7.53 4.49 8.41
CA SER A 191 7.19 3.08 8.70
C SER A 191 5.70 2.74 8.56
N THR A 192 4.89 3.68 8.07
CA THR A 192 3.44 3.46 7.89
C THR A 192 3.08 3.42 6.41
N THR A 193 3.76 2.57 5.65
CA THR A 193 3.22 2.10 4.37
C THR A 193 2.02 1.22 4.72
N SER A 194 0.87 1.86 4.94
CA SER A 194 -0.40 1.16 5.09
C SER A 194 -0.59 0.27 3.87
N THR A 195 -1.01 -0.95 4.16
CA THR A 195 -1.32 -2.11 3.32
C THR A 195 -2.32 -1.87 2.17
N SER A 196 -2.56 -0.61 1.80
CA SER A 196 -3.39 -0.14 0.68
C SER A 196 -2.57 0.41 -0.49
N ALA A 197 -1.27 0.65 -0.31
CA ALA A 197 -0.36 1.07 -1.38
C ALA A 197 -0.04 -0.05 -2.39
N GLU A 198 -0.37 -1.30 -2.08
CA GLU A 198 -0.17 -2.44 -3.00
C GLU A 198 -1.23 -2.53 -4.11
N GLU A 199 -2.38 -1.83 -4.00
CA GLU A 199 -3.43 -1.94 -5.02
C GLU A 199 -3.29 -0.94 -6.19
N ARG A 200 -2.55 0.17 -6.02
CA ARG A 200 -2.53 1.25 -7.03
C ARG A 200 -1.23 2.03 -7.12
N ALA A 201 -0.09 1.38 -6.84
CA ALA A 201 1.08 1.76 -7.61
C ALA A 201 0.65 1.68 -9.08
N PHE A 202 0.67 2.80 -9.80
CA PHE A 202 0.77 2.75 -11.25
C PHE A 202 1.80 1.67 -11.51
N PHE A 203 1.39 0.58 -12.18
CA PHE A 203 2.28 -0.52 -12.50
C PHE A 203 3.52 0.15 -13.08
N SER A 204 4.60 0.24 -12.31
CA SER A 204 5.95 0.17 -12.85
C SER A 204 5.84 -1.13 -13.59
N MET A 205 5.58 -1.01 -14.91
CA MET A 205 5.29 -2.09 -15.83
C MET A 205 6.15 -3.25 -15.35
N ASP A 206 5.55 -4.31 -14.76
CA ASP A 206 6.33 -5.28 -13.96
C ASP A 206 7.55 -5.76 -14.75
N SER A 207 7.44 -5.77 -16.08
CA SER A 207 8.47 -5.91 -17.10
C SER A 207 9.77 -5.11 -16.91
N ARG A 208 9.80 -4.02 -16.12
CA ARG A 208 10.98 -3.21 -15.82
C ARG A 208 11.68 -3.58 -14.52
N LEU A 209 11.02 -4.32 -13.62
CA LEU A 209 11.66 -4.83 -12.40
C LEU A 209 12.60 -5.99 -12.74
N SER A 210 13.76 -6.00 -12.08
CA SER A 210 14.65 -7.16 -12.12
C SER A 210 13.97 -8.39 -11.51
N ASP A 211 14.30 -9.59 -12.00
CA ASP A 211 13.72 -10.82 -11.46
C ASP A 211 14.01 -11.03 -9.97
N ALA A 212 15.16 -10.56 -9.49
CA ALA A 212 15.53 -10.58 -8.08
C ALA A 212 14.59 -9.72 -7.22
N GLN A 213 14.19 -8.54 -7.72
CA GLN A 213 13.23 -7.68 -7.03
C GLN A 213 11.80 -8.20 -7.17
N ARG A 214 11.44 -8.75 -8.34
CA ARG A 214 10.10 -9.28 -8.62
C ARG A 214 9.75 -10.47 -7.71
N TYR A 215 10.72 -11.33 -7.43
CA TYR A 215 10.51 -12.55 -6.64
C TYR A 215 11.07 -12.46 -5.22
N LYS A 216 11.35 -11.26 -4.71
CA LYS A 216 11.96 -11.05 -3.38
C LYS A 216 11.12 -11.64 -2.23
N ASP A 217 9.79 -11.62 -2.39
CA ASP A 217 8.82 -12.07 -1.38
C ASP A 217 8.31 -13.49 -1.68
N ALA A 218 8.85 -14.16 -2.71
CA ALA A 218 8.51 -15.53 -3.05
C ALA A 218 9.37 -16.52 -2.24
N ASP A 219 8.74 -17.59 -1.76
CA ASP A 219 9.43 -18.65 -1.04
C ASP A 219 10.33 -19.44 -2.02
N PRO A 220 11.57 -19.78 -1.62
CA PRO A 220 12.47 -20.55 -2.45
C PRO A 220 11.98 -21.99 -2.63
N PHE A 221 12.35 -22.63 -3.75
CA PHE A 221 12.11 -24.07 -3.92
C PHE A 221 13.10 -24.87 -3.05
N LEU A 222 12.63 -25.39 -1.93
CA LEU A 222 13.44 -26.16 -1.01
C LEU A 222 13.54 -27.62 -1.46
N VAL A 223 14.77 -28.12 -1.61
CA VAL A 223 15.04 -29.50 -2.01
C VAL A 223 15.66 -30.26 -0.84
N ARG A 224 15.12 -31.44 -0.55
CA ARG A 224 15.66 -32.42 0.40
C ARG A 224 16.29 -33.59 -0.34
N CYS A 225 17.53 -33.91 -0.02
CA CYS A 225 18.20 -35.11 -0.52
C CYS A 225 17.69 -36.36 0.23
N ARG A 226 17.28 -37.41 -0.50
CA ARG A 226 16.86 -38.68 0.11
C ARG A 226 18.00 -39.48 0.73
N SER A 227 19.24 -39.19 0.34
CA SER A 227 20.40 -39.97 0.77
C SER A 227 21.02 -39.46 2.07
N CYS A 228 21.17 -38.15 2.22
CA CYS A 228 21.78 -37.53 3.40
C CYS A 228 20.80 -36.70 4.24
N ASN A 229 19.54 -36.53 3.80
CA ASN A 229 18.54 -35.65 4.41
C ASN A 229 18.89 -34.15 4.42
N GLY A 230 20.01 -33.74 3.80
CA GLY A 230 20.37 -32.33 3.63
C GLY A 230 19.29 -31.58 2.86
N GLN A 231 19.07 -30.32 3.23
CA GLN A 231 18.11 -29.41 2.60
C GLN A 231 18.82 -28.16 2.09
N TRP A 232 18.41 -27.65 0.93
CA TRP A 232 18.94 -26.42 0.35
C TRP A 232 17.90 -25.75 -0.55
N SER A 233 18.13 -24.49 -0.89
CA SER A 233 17.35 -23.76 -1.90
C SER A 233 17.85 -24.11 -3.30
N PHE A 234 16.95 -24.49 -4.21
CA PHE A 234 17.30 -24.70 -5.60
C PHE A 234 17.55 -23.36 -6.29
N ALA A 235 18.78 -23.13 -6.74
CA ALA A 235 19.17 -21.91 -7.41
C ALA A 235 18.89 -21.96 -8.93
N PRO A 236 18.71 -20.81 -9.60
CA PRO A 236 18.59 -20.73 -11.05
C PRO A 236 19.84 -21.25 -11.77
N ILE A 237 19.69 -21.68 -13.02
CA ILE A 237 20.78 -22.24 -13.84
C ILE A 237 21.95 -21.26 -14.02
N ILE A 238 21.69 -19.95 -13.97
CA ILE A 238 22.70 -18.91 -14.13
C ILE A 238 23.61 -18.76 -12.90
N ASP A 239 23.14 -19.17 -11.72
CA ASP A 239 23.91 -19.09 -10.48
C ASP A 239 24.81 -20.32 -10.33
N ARG A 240 26.05 -20.19 -10.78
CA ARG A 240 26.99 -21.31 -10.87
C ARG A 240 27.46 -21.84 -9.52
N GLU A 241 27.44 -21.03 -8.47
CA GLU A 241 27.93 -21.43 -7.16
C GLU A 241 26.86 -22.18 -6.38
N ALA A 242 25.58 -21.83 -6.58
CA ALA A 242 24.46 -22.44 -5.88
C ALA A 242 23.69 -23.50 -6.71
N CYS A 243 23.88 -23.57 -8.02
CA CYS A 243 23.16 -24.51 -8.88
C CYS A 243 23.65 -25.96 -8.71
N CYS A 244 22.72 -26.88 -8.45
CA CYS A 244 23.01 -28.31 -8.27
C CYS A 244 23.08 -29.12 -9.58
N LEU A 245 23.06 -28.43 -10.73
CA LEU A 245 23.16 -29.03 -12.06
C LEU A 245 24.62 -29.05 -12.52
N HIS A 246 25.15 -30.24 -12.72
CA HIS A 246 26.49 -30.45 -13.27
C HIS A 246 26.42 -31.17 -14.62
N PRO A 247 27.45 -31.04 -15.48
CA PRO A 247 27.55 -31.83 -16.70
C PRO A 247 27.45 -33.36 -16.46
N SER A 248 27.85 -33.82 -15.27
CA SER A 248 27.76 -35.22 -14.83
C SER A 248 26.36 -35.63 -14.34
N GLY A 249 25.45 -34.69 -14.12
CA GLY A 249 24.10 -34.95 -13.60
C GLY A 249 23.65 -33.95 -12.54
N ARG A 250 22.46 -34.20 -11.98
CA ARG A 250 21.93 -33.45 -10.82
C ARG A 250 22.50 -34.08 -9.56
N LEU A 251 23.35 -33.38 -8.83
CA LEU A 251 24.05 -33.92 -7.66
C LEU A 251 23.62 -33.18 -6.40
N CYS A 252 23.54 -33.90 -5.27
CA CYS A 252 23.31 -33.26 -3.98
C CYS A 252 24.54 -32.43 -3.57
N PRO A 253 24.40 -31.14 -3.22
CA PRO A 253 25.53 -30.31 -2.80
C PRO A 253 26.28 -30.82 -1.56
N SER A 254 25.62 -31.62 -0.70
CA SER A 254 26.22 -32.09 0.55
C SER A 254 26.83 -33.49 0.48
N CYS A 255 26.37 -34.36 -0.43
CA CYS A 255 26.81 -35.77 -0.46
C CYS A 255 27.07 -36.31 -1.87
N GLU A 256 26.96 -35.46 -2.89
CA GLU A 256 27.27 -35.74 -4.30
C GLU A 256 26.47 -36.89 -4.94
N LYS A 257 25.50 -37.46 -4.23
CA LYS A 257 24.64 -38.52 -4.78
C LYS A 257 23.66 -37.95 -5.82
N PRO A 258 23.34 -38.72 -6.87
CA PRO A 258 22.45 -38.27 -7.93
C PRO A 258 21.03 -38.06 -7.42
N LEU A 259 20.42 -36.95 -7.86
CA LEU A 259 19.05 -36.59 -7.55
C LEU A 259 18.13 -37.06 -8.68
N SER A 260 17.18 -37.94 -8.32
CA SER A 260 16.18 -38.43 -9.29
C SER A 260 15.19 -37.33 -9.65
N ILE A 261 14.84 -37.21 -10.93
CA ILE A 261 13.87 -36.24 -11.45
C ILE A 261 12.53 -36.37 -10.71
N GLY A 262 12.01 -37.59 -10.55
CA GLY A 262 10.76 -37.82 -9.83
C GLY A 262 10.77 -37.35 -8.37
N SER A 263 11.92 -37.38 -7.67
CA SER A 263 12.01 -36.78 -6.33
C SER A 263 11.83 -35.27 -6.36
N LEU A 264 12.47 -34.62 -7.32
CA LEU A 264 12.46 -33.17 -7.42
C LEU A 264 11.07 -32.69 -7.83
N GLN A 265 10.45 -33.38 -8.80
CA GLN A 265 9.08 -33.11 -9.24
C GLN A 265 8.07 -33.25 -8.09
N MET A 266 8.11 -34.34 -7.33
CA MET A 266 7.18 -34.54 -6.19
C MET A 266 7.38 -33.51 -5.08
N GLN A 267 8.63 -33.10 -4.82
CA GLN A 267 8.91 -32.05 -3.83
C GLN A 267 8.42 -30.67 -4.30
N LEU A 268 8.54 -30.37 -5.60
CA LEU A 268 8.01 -29.15 -6.19
C LEU A 268 6.47 -29.14 -6.13
N GLU A 269 5.84 -30.23 -6.55
CA GLU A 269 4.38 -30.35 -6.52
C GLU A 269 3.83 -30.24 -5.09
N SER A 270 4.51 -30.85 -4.12
CA SER A 270 4.13 -30.73 -2.70
C SER A 270 4.20 -29.29 -2.19
N GLN A 271 5.21 -28.51 -2.60
CA GLN A 271 5.33 -27.10 -2.21
C GLN A 271 4.30 -26.22 -2.90
N ILE A 272 4.02 -26.45 -4.19
CA ILE A 272 2.94 -25.76 -4.91
C ILE A 272 1.59 -26.01 -4.20
N ARG A 273 1.28 -27.28 -3.88
CA ARG A 273 0.03 -27.63 -3.18
C ARG A 273 -0.08 -26.99 -1.80
N LYS A 274 1.03 -26.80 -1.10
CA LYS A 274 1.06 -26.07 0.19
C LYS A 274 0.63 -24.61 0.00
N HIS A 275 1.15 -23.91 -1.01
CA HIS A 275 0.75 -22.53 -1.30
C HIS A 275 -0.72 -22.43 -1.74
N ILE A 276 -1.20 -23.39 -2.51
CA ILE A 276 -2.62 -23.47 -2.88
C ILE A 276 -3.48 -23.67 -1.62
N SER A 277 -3.08 -24.53 -0.67
CA SER A 277 -3.79 -24.68 0.61
C SER A 277 -3.85 -23.36 1.37
N GLN A 278 -2.74 -22.62 1.44
CA GLN A 278 -2.68 -21.31 2.11
C GLN A 278 -3.63 -20.28 1.47
N LEU A 279 -3.78 -20.30 0.14
CA LEU A 279 -4.77 -19.48 -0.55
C LEU A 279 -6.19 -19.81 -0.06
N TYR A 280 -6.54 -21.09 0.00
CA TYR A 280 -7.88 -21.54 0.40
C TYR A 280 -8.18 -21.38 1.89
N GLU A 281 -7.16 -21.30 2.75
CA GLU A 281 -7.34 -21.05 4.18
C GLU A 281 -7.83 -19.61 4.46
N GLY A 282 -7.52 -18.64 3.58
CA GLY A 282 -8.22 -17.34 3.52
C GLY A 282 -7.78 -16.24 4.50
N TRP A 283 -6.66 -16.40 5.22
CA TRP A 283 -6.28 -15.45 6.28
C TRP A 283 -5.43 -14.26 5.80
N THR A 284 -4.49 -14.47 4.86
CA THR A 284 -3.55 -13.40 4.38
C THR A 284 -2.89 -13.68 3.01
N TYR A 285 -3.19 -14.82 2.37
CA TYR A 285 -2.56 -15.26 1.12
C TYR A 285 -3.51 -14.98 -0.05
N THR A 286 -3.09 -14.13 -0.99
CA THR A 286 -3.91 -13.67 -2.12
C THR A 286 -3.59 -14.46 -3.39
N ASP A 287 -4.47 -14.47 -4.39
CA ASP A 287 -4.15 -15.12 -5.67
C ASP A 287 -2.94 -14.45 -6.36
N GLU A 288 -2.64 -13.20 -6.03
CA GLU A 288 -1.46 -12.50 -6.51
C GLU A 288 -0.17 -13.10 -5.95
N LYS A 289 -0.14 -13.34 -4.63
CA LYS A 289 0.98 -14.02 -3.98
C LYS A 289 1.16 -15.42 -4.55
N LEU A 290 0.06 -16.16 -4.77
CA LEU A 290 0.12 -17.46 -5.42
C LEU A 290 0.68 -17.37 -6.84
N TYR A 291 0.19 -16.43 -7.65
CA TYR A 291 0.63 -16.26 -9.02
C TYR A 291 2.11 -15.89 -9.11
N ASN A 292 2.58 -14.95 -8.27
CA ASN A 292 3.99 -14.57 -8.19
C ASN A 292 4.87 -15.74 -7.72
N GLN A 293 4.39 -16.54 -6.75
CA GLN A 293 5.08 -17.75 -6.30
C GLN A 293 5.23 -18.78 -7.42
N LEU A 294 4.16 -19.06 -8.17
CA LEU A 294 4.20 -19.99 -9.30
C LEU A 294 5.13 -19.47 -10.42
N ARG A 295 5.13 -18.17 -10.71
CA ARG A 295 6.07 -17.56 -11.66
C ARG A 295 7.52 -17.66 -11.20
N CYS A 296 7.78 -17.50 -9.91
CA CYS A 296 9.11 -17.71 -9.33
C CYS A 296 9.58 -19.16 -9.56
N PHE A 297 8.72 -20.15 -9.29
CA PHE A 297 9.05 -21.55 -9.57
C PHE A 297 9.26 -21.83 -11.05
N ALA A 298 8.44 -21.28 -11.94
CA ALA A 298 8.61 -21.44 -13.39
C ALA A 298 9.94 -20.85 -13.86
N TYR A 299 10.34 -19.69 -13.32
CA TYR A 299 11.60 -19.02 -13.64
C TYR A 299 12.84 -19.90 -13.35
N LEU A 300 12.82 -20.71 -12.29
CA LEU A 300 13.94 -21.61 -11.96
C LEU A 300 14.26 -22.63 -13.06
N PHE A 301 13.27 -22.96 -13.89
CA PHE A 301 13.36 -24.00 -14.92
C PHE A 301 13.21 -23.46 -16.35
N ASP A 302 13.22 -22.14 -16.53
CA ASP A 302 13.09 -21.48 -17.84
C ASP A 302 14.44 -21.49 -18.59
N ALA A 303 14.62 -22.53 -19.41
CA ALA A 303 15.82 -22.74 -20.22
C ALA A 303 16.10 -21.59 -21.18
N ASP A 304 15.09 -21.13 -21.92
CA ASP A 304 15.24 -20.08 -22.93
C ASP A 304 15.64 -18.75 -22.30
N ARG A 305 15.05 -18.43 -21.15
CA ARG A 305 15.38 -17.22 -20.42
C ARG A 305 16.75 -17.28 -19.76
N ALA A 306 17.16 -18.44 -19.25
CA ALA A 306 18.51 -18.63 -18.75
C ALA A 306 19.58 -18.37 -19.83
N VAL A 307 19.38 -18.89 -21.05
CA VAL A 307 20.29 -18.66 -22.18
C VAL A 307 20.29 -17.19 -22.60
N LYS A 308 19.11 -16.56 -22.70
CA LYS A 308 19.00 -15.13 -23.02
C LYS A 308 19.74 -14.25 -22.02
N ASN A 309 19.56 -14.51 -20.71
CA ASN A 309 20.22 -13.75 -19.65
C ASN A 309 21.74 -13.97 -19.62
N ALA A 310 22.23 -15.14 -20.06
CA ALA A 310 23.66 -15.42 -20.16
C ALA A 310 24.31 -14.87 -21.44
N THR A 311 23.51 -14.41 -22.42
CA THR A 311 24.00 -13.91 -23.70
C THR A 311 24.90 -12.69 -23.51
N GLY A 312 26.13 -12.74 -24.05
CA GLY A 312 27.14 -11.69 -23.87
C GLY A 312 27.99 -11.82 -22.60
N SER A 313 27.77 -12.86 -21.78
CA SER A 313 28.61 -13.17 -20.62
C SER A 313 29.60 -14.30 -20.90
N ALA A 314 30.67 -14.39 -20.11
CA ALA A 314 31.62 -15.50 -20.14
C ALA A 314 30.99 -16.87 -19.73
N SER A 315 29.76 -16.86 -19.21
CA SER A 315 29.06 -18.07 -18.75
C SER A 315 28.16 -18.72 -19.81
N LEU A 316 27.96 -18.07 -20.97
CA LEU A 316 26.99 -18.49 -22.00
C LEU A 316 27.18 -19.95 -22.45
N GLU A 317 28.40 -20.35 -22.81
CA GLU A 317 28.69 -21.70 -23.29
C GLU A 317 28.39 -22.76 -22.23
N THR A 318 28.69 -22.46 -20.96
CA THR A 318 28.42 -23.38 -19.84
C THR A 318 26.93 -23.50 -19.58
N VAL A 319 26.19 -22.38 -19.59
CA VAL A 319 24.73 -22.38 -19.40
C VAL A 319 24.06 -23.17 -20.54
N CYS A 320 24.45 -22.95 -21.79
CA CYS A 320 23.94 -23.71 -22.94
C CYS A 320 24.23 -25.22 -22.79
N ALA A 321 25.44 -25.59 -22.37
CA ALA A 321 25.79 -27.00 -22.14
C ALA A 321 24.92 -27.64 -21.04
N LEU A 322 24.69 -26.95 -19.93
CA LEU A 322 23.83 -27.43 -18.83
C LEU A 322 22.38 -27.55 -19.26
N VAL A 323 21.85 -26.56 -19.97
CA VAL A 323 20.48 -26.57 -20.52
C VAL A 323 20.28 -27.76 -21.45
N ASN A 324 21.22 -28.01 -22.37
CA ASN A 324 21.13 -29.13 -23.29
C ASN A 324 21.21 -30.48 -22.55
N THR A 325 22.14 -30.61 -21.61
CA THR A 325 22.35 -31.83 -20.82
C THR A 325 21.16 -32.16 -19.91
N HIS A 326 20.42 -31.15 -19.48
CA HIS A 326 19.28 -31.31 -18.56
C HIS A 326 17.93 -30.95 -19.17
N SER A 327 17.82 -30.91 -20.49
CA SER A 327 16.60 -30.54 -21.22
C SER A 327 15.37 -31.32 -20.73
N GLU A 328 15.46 -32.65 -20.63
CA GLU A 328 14.37 -33.49 -20.11
C GLU A 328 13.92 -33.07 -18.70
N PHE A 329 14.88 -32.84 -17.79
CA PHE A 329 14.59 -32.40 -16.43
C PHE A 329 13.90 -31.03 -16.41
N LEU A 330 14.41 -30.07 -17.17
CA LEU A 330 13.86 -28.71 -17.24
C LEU A 330 12.44 -28.73 -17.82
N THR A 331 12.19 -29.52 -18.86
CA THR A 331 10.85 -29.69 -19.44
C THR A 331 9.86 -30.29 -18.44
N ILE A 332 10.26 -31.34 -17.70
CA ILE A 332 9.40 -31.98 -16.71
C ILE A 332 9.06 -31.02 -15.56
N MET A 333 10.05 -30.30 -15.04
CA MET A 333 9.86 -29.37 -13.93
C MET A 333 9.04 -28.15 -14.36
N SER A 334 9.33 -27.57 -15.53
CA SER A 334 8.54 -26.49 -16.12
C SER A 334 7.08 -26.93 -16.34
N GLY A 335 6.86 -28.08 -16.97
CA GLY A 335 5.51 -28.64 -17.16
C GLY A 335 4.75 -28.89 -15.86
N CYS A 336 5.46 -29.24 -14.78
CA CYS A 336 4.86 -29.38 -13.45
C CYS A 336 4.29 -28.05 -12.92
N VAL A 337 5.00 -26.92 -13.13
CA VAL A 337 4.54 -25.59 -12.69
C VAL A 337 3.45 -25.06 -13.63
N GLU A 338 3.65 -25.21 -14.95
CA GLU A 338 2.73 -24.74 -15.99
C GLU A 338 1.31 -25.27 -15.80
N LYS A 339 1.17 -26.55 -15.40
CA LYS A 339 -0.13 -27.16 -15.07
C LYS A 339 -0.94 -26.36 -14.05
N TYR A 340 -0.28 -25.72 -13.08
CA TYR A 340 -0.93 -24.89 -12.06
C TYR A 340 -1.09 -23.44 -12.51
N LEU A 341 -0.12 -22.90 -13.25
CA LEU A 341 -0.23 -21.56 -13.84
C LEU A 341 -1.41 -21.46 -14.82
N ASP A 342 -1.67 -22.49 -15.63
CA ASP A 342 -2.81 -22.53 -16.56
C ASP A 342 -4.17 -22.42 -15.88
N GLN A 343 -4.27 -22.92 -14.65
CA GLN A 343 -5.48 -22.85 -13.83
C GLN A 343 -5.60 -21.53 -13.06
N CYS A 344 -4.53 -20.72 -13.03
CA CYS A 344 -4.52 -19.47 -12.29
C CYS A 344 -5.22 -18.36 -13.10
N GLY A 345 -6.34 -17.85 -12.58
CA GLY A 345 -7.13 -16.81 -13.24
C GLY A 345 -6.36 -15.51 -13.51
N ARG A 346 -5.30 -15.22 -12.75
CA ARG A 346 -4.41 -14.06 -12.95
C ARG A 346 -3.46 -14.20 -14.16
N ARG A 347 -3.34 -15.39 -14.76
CA ARG A 347 -2.57 -15.61 -16.01
C ARG A 347 -3.28 -15.04 -17.23
N TRP A 348 -4.61 -15.06 -17.21
CA TRP A 348 -5.44 -14.79 -18.37
C TRP A 348 -6.05 -13.40 -18.27
N VAL A 349 -5.95 -12.64 -19.37
CA VAL A 349 -6.68 -11.37 -19.52
C VAL A 349 -7.70 -11.57 -20.62
N GLU A 350 -8.98 -11.58 -20.24
CA GLU A 350 -10.05 -11.69 -21.22
C GLU A 350 -10.25 -10.34 -21.93
N MET A 351 -9.52 -10.17 -23.05
CA MET A 351 -9.53 -8.93 -23.83
C MET A 351 -10.94 -8.57 -24.32
N SER A 352 -11.77 -9.55 -24.66
CA SER A 352 -13.18 -9.34 -25.02
C SER A 352 -13.98 -8.69 -23.89
N SER A 353 -13.82 -9.14 -22.65
CA SER A 353 -14.46 -8.52 -21.48
C SER A 353 -13.93 -7.11 -21.26
N LEU A 354 -12.61 -6.91 -21.43
CA LEU A 354 -11.93 -5.65 -21.16
C LEU A 354 -12.30 -4.55 -22.17
N PHE A 355 -12.56 -4.90 -23.43
CA PHE A 355 -12.98 -3.96 -24.48
C PHE A 355 -14.48 -4.01 -24.80
N SER A 356 -15.28 -4.71 -23.99
CA SER A 356 -16.73 -4.85 -24.22
C SER A 356 -17.49 -3.51 -24.19
N PHE A 357 -16.92 -2.48 -23.57
CA PHE A 357 -17.46 -1.12 -23.57
C PHE A 357 -17.14 -0.32 -24.85
N MET A 358 -16.14 -0.74 -25.64
CA MET A 358 -15.85 -0.16 -26.95
C MET A 358 -16.79 -0.79 -27.98
N LYS A 359 -18.00 -0.25 -28.11
CA LYS A 359 -18.83 -0.51 -29.29
C LYS A 359 -18.15 0.13 -30.49
N VAL A 360 -17.73 -0.70 -31.45
CA VAL A 360 -17.27 -0.29 -32.79
C VAL A 360 -18.44 0.27 -33.59
#